data_AF-A0A409WX43-F1
#
_entry.id   AF-A0A409WX43-F1
#
_cell.length_a   1.000
_cell.length_b   1.000
_cell.length_c   1.000
_cell.angle_alpha   90.00
_cell.angle_beta   90.00
_cell.angle_gamma   90.00
#
_symmetry.space_group_name_H-M   'P 1'
#
loop_
_entity.id
_entity.type
_entity.pdbx_description
1 polymer ?
#
loop_
_entity_poly.entity_id
_entity_poly.type
_entity_poly.pdbx_seq_one_letter_code
_entity_poly.pdbx_strand_id
1 'polypeptide(L)'
;WYGRRAGLDVNRGPFLTPEEALVAPAQKEIAYLKQFGKPLLPLRRERRPSYNYQEQSPLDHLKNLERYLAIAPSILPKDPALSHFYMRHPDLHPNNIFVSLSPSSDCKIVSVFDWQHTSILPMFLLAGIPERLQNYADNVSQSMMLPSRPENLEEMDEARRDSEEYRYRCRLVHYHYVTSTMKHNPLHYAAFMDPLYALRGQLFLYAGAPWEGESSELKLALIQTKNRWDELSGGVVPCPLEFDAQDLAETAALEKDMNQVIRGFELLQAHGGVGVDGWVPAEDYESTMAFFKDVKEKALATAESEEECEEINDHWPWDDMDEEAYM
;
A
#
# COMPACT_ATOMS: atom_id res chain seq x y z
N TRP A 1 6.11 2.60 -16.42
CA TRP A 1 6.51 3.66 -17.37
C TRP A 1 5.29 4.07 -18.17
N TYR A 2 4.68 5.20 -17.85
CA TYR A 2 3.50 5.75 -18.52
C TYR A 2 3.60 7.28 -18.53
N GLY A 3 2.73 7.94 -19.29
CA GLY A 3 2.65 9.41 -19.33
C GLY A 3 4.00 10.08 -19.61
N ARG A 4 4.28 11.17 -18.90
CA ARG A 4 5.54 11.93 -19.08
C ARG A 4 6.77 11.17 -18.59
N ARG A 5 6.61 10.23 -17.66
CA ARG A 5 7.71 9.37 -17.15
C ARG A 5 8.30 8.49 -18.24
N ALA A 6 7.53 8.13 -19.26
CA ALA A 6 8.01 7.35 -20.41
C ALA A 6 9.05 8.11 -21.27
N GLY A 7 9.14 9.44 -21.15
CA GLY A 7 10.11 10.28 -21.85
C GLY A 7 11.39 10.60 -21.07
N LEU A 8 11.50 10.18 -19.81
CA LEU A 8 12.67 10.49 -18.97
C LEU A 8 13.91 9.69 -19.37
N ASP A 9 15.06 10.34 -19.49
CA ASP A 9 16.36 9.70 -19.68
C ASP A 9 16.94 9.26 -18.33
N VAL A 10 16.49 8.10 -17.85
CA VAL A 10 16.85 7.51 -16.55
C VAL A 10 17.05 6.01 -16.71
N ASN A 11 17.81 5.39 -15.79
CA ASN A 11 18.02 3.95 -15.80
C ASN A 11 16.69 3.21 -15.56
N ARG A 12 16.23 2.46 -16.56
CA ARG A 12 14.98 1.68 -16.52
C ARG A 12 15.20 0.20 -16.19
N GLY A 13 16.44 -0.16 -15.86
CA GLY A 13 16.88 -1.54 -15.70
C GLY A 13 17.30 -2.20 -17.03
N PRO A 14 17.67 -3.48 -16.99
CA PRO A 14 17.71 -4.33 -15.79
C PRO A 14 18.75 -3.84 -14.78
N PHE A 15 18.42 -3.93 -13.49
CA PHE A 15 19.35 -3.57 -12.40
C PHE A 15 20.27 -4.75 -12.13
N LEU A 16 21.58 -4.48 -12.02
CA LEU A 16 22.59 -5.52 -11.82
C LEU A 16 22.92 -5.72 -10.33
N THR A 17 22.59 -4.73 -9.50
CA THR A 17 22.84 -4.75 -8.06
C THR A 17 21.59 -4.38 -7.27
N PRO A 18 21.42 -4.90 -6.04
CA PRO A 18 20.28 -4.54 -5.20
C PRO A 18 20.29 -3.04 -4.82
N GLU A 19 21.47 -2.40 -4.75
CA GLU A 19 21.63 -0.96 -4.57
C GLU A 19 21.02 -0.17 -5.74
N GLU A 20 21.32 -0.56 -6.99
CA GLU A 20 20.70 0.05 -8.17
C GLU A 20 19.19 -0.08 -8.15
N ALA A 21 18.67 -1.25 -7.76
CA ALA A 21 17.24 -1.49 -7.66
C ALA A 21 16.56 -0.59 -6.62
N LEU A 22 17.21 -0.32 -5.48
CA LEU A 22 16.70 0.61 -4.47
C LEU A 22 16.74 2.08 -4.94
N VAL A 23 17.83 2.48 -5.57
CA VAL A 23 18.09 3.89 -5.90
C VAL A 23 17.31 4.36 -7.14
N ALA A 24 17.14 3.49 -8.15
CA ALA A 24 16.58 3.90 -9.44
C ALA A 24 15.13 4.44 -9.37
N PRO A 25 14.19 3.88 -8.58
CA PRO A 25 12.85 4.44 -8.46
C PRO A 25 12.83 5.88 -7.92
N ALA A 26 13.64 6.16 -6.90
CA ALA A 26 13.77 7.51 -6.34
C ALA A 26 14.43 8.49 -7.34
N GLN A 27 15.47 8.05 -8.05
CA GLN A 27 16.10 8.87 -9.09
C GLN A 27 15.14 9.20 -10.24
N LYS A 28 14.29 8.25 -10.63
CA LYS A 28 13.21 8.46 -11.60
C LYS A 28 12.28 9.58 -11.13
N GLU A 29 11.80 9.52 -9.89
CA GLU A 29 10.88 10.56 -9.38
C GLU A 29 11.56 11.91 -9.19
N ILE A 30 12.83 11.96 -8.75
CA ILE A 30 13.61 13.21 -8.73
C ILE A 30 13.72 13.80 -10.14
N ALA A 31 14.02 12.98 -11.16
CA ALA A 31 14.11 13.44 -12.54
C ALA A 31 12.76 13.96 -13.05
N TYR A 32 11.66 13.26 -12.75
CA TYR A 32 10.31 13.72 -13.06
C TYR A 32 10.02 15.07 -12.43
N LEU A 33 10.24 15.22 -11.12
CA LEU A 33 9.94 16.45 -10.38
C LEU A 33 10.79 17.64 -10.83
N LYS A 34 12.06 17.40 -11.20
CA LYS A 34 12.93 18.47 -11.73
C LYS A 34 12.47 18.98 -13.10
N GLN A 35 11.86 18.13 -13.92
CA GLN A 35 11.44 18.48 -15.28
C GLN A 35 9.99 18.93 -15.36
N PHE A 36 9.10 18.32 -14.58
CA PHE A 36 7.65 18.45 -14.68
C PHE A 36 6.96 18.75 -13.35
N GLY A 37 7.70 18.76 -12.23
CA GLY A 37 7.14 18.94 -10.89
C GLY A 37 6.43 20.28 -10.78
N LYS A 38 5.18 20.22 -10.33
CA LYS A 38 4.34 21.36 -10.03
C LYS A 38 3.59 21.10 -8.71
N PRO A 39 3.14 22.15 -8.01
CA PRO A 39 2.22 21.98 -6.92
C PRO A 39 0.94 21.26 -7.36
N LEU A 40 0.44 20.36 -6.52
CA LEU A 40 -0.74 19.55 -6.77
C LEU A 40 -1.54 19.42 -5.48
N LEU A 41 -2.87 19.44 -5.59
CA LEU A 41 -3.70 18.87 -4.53
C LEU A 41 -3.41 17.37 -4.41
N PRO A 42 -3.60 16.77 -3.22
CA PRO A 42 -3.66 15.33 -3.10
C PRO A 42 -4.60 14.70 -4.14
N LEU A 43 -4.12 13.68 -4.87
CA LEU A 43 -4.93 12.92 -5.82
C LEU A 43 -6.16 12.32 -5.12
N ARG A 44 -5.93 11.71 -3.96
CA ARG A 44 -6.96 11.20 -3.04
C ARG A 44 -7.72 12.38 -2.41
N ARG A 45 -8.88 12.69 -2.97
CA ARG A 45 -9.73 13.83 -2.58
C ARG A 45 -10.11 13.82 -1.11
N GLU A 46 -10.37 12.65 -0.54
CA GLU A 46 -10.65 12.48 0.87
C GLU A 46 -9.49 12.91 1.77
N ARG A 47 -8.25 13.00 1.28
CA ARG A 47 -7.11 13.49 2.07
C ARG A 47 -6.94 15.02 2.01
N ARG A 48 -7.59 15.72 1.06
CA ARG A 48 -7.46 17.18 0.88
C ARG A 48 -7.86 18.02 2.09
N PRO A 49 -8.89 17.66 2.90
CA PRO A 49 -9.23 18.42 4.11
C PRO A 49 -8.05 18.51 5.09
N SER A 50 -7.23 17.45 5.21
CA SER A 50 -6.04 17.44 6.07
C SER A 50 -4.95 18.42 5.65
N TYR A 51 -5.04 18.93 4.42
CA TYR A 51 -4.16 19.95 3.86
C TYR A 51 -4.86 21.31 3.68
N ASN A 52 -6.05 21.49 4.26
CA ASN A 52 -6.89 22.67 4.07
C ASN A 52 -7.11 22.99 2.58
N TYR A 53 -7.26 21.95 1.76
CA TYR A 53 -7.47 22.04 0.31
C TYR A 53 -6.40 22.88 -0.41
N GLN A 54 -5.17 22.88 0.10
CA GLN A 54 -4.04 23.57 -0.53
C GLN A 54 -3.22 22.62 -1.41
N GLU A 55 -2.69 23.16 -2.51
CA GLU A 55 -1.70 22.46 -3.33
C GLU A 55 -0.41 22.23 -2.54
N GLN A 56 0.12 21.02 -2.60
CA GLN A 56 1.36 20.64 -1.93
C GLN A 56 2.55 20.92 -2.82
N SER A 57 3.64 21.40 -2.24
CA SER A 57 4.87 21.68 -2.97
C SER A 57 5.67 20.39 -3.25
N PRO A 58 6.13 20.15 -4.49
CA PRO A 58 7.00 19.02 -4.79
C PRO A 58 8.38 19.13 -4.13
N LEU A 59 8.76 20.31 -3.63
CA LEU A 59 10.08 20.54 -3.04
C LEU A 59 10.29 19.72 -1.76
N ASP A 60 9.25 19.53 -0.94
CA ASP A 60 9.38 18.74 0.27
C ASP A 60 9.46 17.25 -0.02
N HIS A 61 8.77 16.80 -1.07
CA HIS A 61 8.94 15.44 -1.57
C HIS A 61 10.35 15.20 -2.14
N LEU A 62 10.90 16.16 -2.90
CA LEU A 62 12.30 16.12 -3.37
C LEU A 62 13.30 15.96 -2.21
N LYS A 63 13.16 16.75 -1.13
CA LYS A 63 14.01 16.62 0.06
C LYS A 63 13.89 15.23 0.69
N ASN A 64 12.68 14.66 0.74
CA ASN A 64 12.45 13.31 1.27
C ASN A 64 13.06 12.23 0.37
N LEU A 65 13.02 12.39 -0.95
CA LEU A 65 13.72 11.49 -1.88
C LEU A 65 15.24 11.57 -1.72
N GLU A 66 15.80 12.76 -1.51
CA GLU A 66 17.23 12.95 -1.22
C GLU A 66 17.64 12.30 0.10
N ARG A 67 16.82 12.46 1.15
CA ARG A 67 16.99 11.75 2.44
C ARG A 67 16.96 10.23 2.26
N TYR A 68 16.02 9.71 1.46
CA TYR A 68 15.95 8.29 1.12
C TYR A 68 17.24 7.82 0.42
N LEU A 69 17.73 8.57 -0.58
CA LEU A 69 18.96 8.23 -1.29
C LEU A 69 20.18 8.19 -0.36
N ALA A 70 20.24 9.10 0.64
CA ALA A 70 21.32 9.13 1.62
C ALA A 70 21.38 7.86 2.50
N ILE A 71 20.24 7.20 2.72
CA ILE A 71 20.15 5.97 3.53
C ILE A 71 20.04 4.69 2.71
N ALA A 72 19.84 4.77 1.38
CA ALA A 72 19.53 3.61 0.53
C ALA A 72 20.51 2.43 0.70
N PRO A 73 21.85 2.63 0.82
CA PRO A 73 22.77 1.53 1.07
C PRO A 73 22.52 0.77 2.39
N SER A 74 21.98 1.45 3.41
CA SER A 74 21.65 0.85 4.71
C SER A 74 20.30 0.10 4.67
N ILE A 75 19.48 0.31 3.63
CA ILE A 75 18.22 -0.41 3.41
C ILE A 75 18.47 -1.86 2.96
N LEU A 76 19.70 -2.23 2.64
CA LEU A 76 20.01 -3.63 2.34
C LEU A 76 19.99 -4.52 3.61
N PRO A 77 19.49 -5.76 3.49
CA PRO A 77 19.62 -6.74 4.57
C PRO A 77 21.09 -7.12 4.79
N LYS A 78 21.42 -7.50 6.03
CA LYS A 78 22.77 -7.96 6.40
C LYS A 78 23.11 -9.30 5.76
N ASP A 79 22.11 -10.15 5.54
CA ASP A 79 22.26 -11.42 4.85
C ASP A 79 22.21 -11.18 3.32
N PRO A 80 23.33 -11.37 2.60
CA PRO A 80 23.37 -11.21 1.15
C PRO A 80 22.43 -12.16 0.41
N ALA A 81 22.05 -13.30 1.01
CA ALA A 81 21.10 -14.23 0.42
C ALA A 81 19.75 -13.56 0.11
N LEU A 82 19.32 -12.63 0.96
CA LEU A 82 18.05 -11.90 0.83
C LEU A 82 18.11 -10.80 -0.26
N SER A 83 19.30 -10.45 -0.72
CA SER A 83 19.52 -9.44 -1.75
C SER A 83 19.56 -10.00 -3.18
N HIS A 84 19.47 -11.33 -3.35
CA HIS A 84 19.37 -11.95 -4.67
C HIS A 84 18.05 -11.60 -5.35
N PHE A 85 18.11 -11.42 -6.67
CA PHE A 85 16.94 -11.11 -7.49
C PHE A 85 16.11 -12.36 -7.76
N TYR A 86 14.79 -12.23 -7.58
CA TYR A 86 13.81 -13.26 -7.90
C TYR A 86 12.72 -12.66 -8.77
N MET A 87 11.95 -13.54 -9.41
CA MET A 87 10.72 -13.19 -10.08
C MET A 87 9.56 -13.63 -9.20
N ARG A 88 8.61 -12.73 -8.94
CA ARG A 88 7.39 -13.03 -8.20
C ARG A 88 6.17 -12.61 -9.00
N HIS A 89 5.17 -13.48 -9.05
CA HIS A 89 3.90 -13.17 -9.67
C HIS A 89 3.26 -11.94 -8.99
N PRO A 90 2.86 -10.91 -9.76
CA PRO A 90 2.42 -9.63 -9.20
C PRO A 90 1.02 -9.74 -8.57
N ASP A 91 0.15 -10.58 -9.14
CA ASP A 91 -1.23 -10.75 -8.67
C ASP A 91 -1.65 -12.23 -8.59
N LEU A 92 -1.42 -12.89 -7.46
CA LEU A 92 -1.86 -14.28 -7.25
C LEU A 92 -3.36 -14.38 -6.92
N HIS A 93 -4.20 -13.72 -7.71
CA HIS A 93 -5.65 -13.85 -7.65
C HIS A 93 -6.08 -15.27 -8.03
N PRO A 94 -7.12 -15.86 -7.40
CA PRO A 94 -7.64 -17.18 -7.79
C PRO A 94 -8.01 -17.29 -9.28
N ASN A 95 -8.53 -16.20 -9.87
CA ASN A 95 -8.84 -16.15 -11.29
C ASN A 95 -7.60 -16.33 -12.19
N ASN A 96 -6.40 -16.03 -11.68
CA ASN A 96 -5.12 -16.15 -12.39
C ASN A 96 -4.52 -17.57 -12.29
N ILE A 97 -5.18 -18.49 -11.58
CA ILE A 97 -4.70 -19.85 -11.32
C ILE A 97 -5.64 -20.87 -11.96
N PHE A 98 -5.17 -21.54 -13.00
CA PHE A 98 -5.90 -22.64 -13.60
C PHE A 98 -5.64 -23.94 -12.86
N VAL A 99 -6.74 -24.62 -12.52
CA VAL A 99 -6.72 -25.92 -11.87
C VAL A 99 -7.39 -26.99 -12.73
N SER A 100 -6.85 -28.19 -12.71
CA SER A 100 -7.48 -29.38 -13.27
C SER A 100 -8.11 -30.19 -12.15
N LEU A 101 -9.38 -30.53 -12.34
CA LEU A 101 -10.14 -31.41 -11.47
C LEU A 101 -10.31 -32.75 -12.20
N SER A 102 -9.77 -33.82 -11.62
CA SER A 102 -10.06 -35.20 -12.04
C SER A 102 -11.01 -35.82 -11.01
N PRO A 103 -11.99 -36.65 -11.41
CA PRO A 103 -12.83 -37.40 -10.48
C PRO A 103 -12.05 -38.26 -9.48
N SER A 104 -10.77 -38.54 -9.74
CA SER A 104 -9.90 -39.43 -8.96
C SER A 104 -8.67 -38.76 -8.35
N SER A 105 -8.47 -37.44 -8.48
CA SER A 105 -7.29 -36.76 -7.92
C SER A 105 -7.64 -35.44 -7.22
N ASP A 106 -6.77 -35.05 -6.29
CA ASP A 106 -6.78 -33.72 -5.70
C ASP A 106 -6.61 -32.62 -6.76
N CYS A 107 -7.07 -31.42 -6.43
CA CYS A 107 -6.96 -30.21 -7.25
C CYS A 107 -5.49 -29.96 -7.65
N LYS A 108 -5.20 -29.99 -8.96
CA LYS A 108 -3.84 -29.75 -9.49
C LYS A 108 -3.77 -28.42 -10.21
N ILE A 109 -2.85 -27.54 -9.80
CA ILE A 109 -2.52 -26.31 -10.54
C ILE A 109 -1.86 -26.71 -11.87
N VAL A 110 -2.45 -26.27 -12.99
CA VAL A 110 -1.95 -26.56 -14.34
C VAL A 110 -1.30 -25.36 -15.02
N SER A 111 -1.68 -24.15 -14.64
CA SER A 111 -1.10 -22.92 -15.18
C SER A 111 -1.35 -21.74 -14.24
N VAL A 112 -0.44 -20.77 -14.29
CA VAL A 112 -0.59 -19.44 -13.69
C VAL A 112 -0.38 -18.42 -14.81
N PHE A 113 -1.35 -17.54 -15.03
CA PHE A 113 -1.28 -16.50 -16.06
C PHE A 113 -1.33 -15.12 -15.44
N ASP A 114 -1.26 -14.10 -16.28
CA ASP A 114 -1.25 -12.69 -15.89
C ASP A 114 0.05 -12.22 -15.23
N TRP A 115 1.17 -12.63 -15.84
CA TRP A 115 2.50 -12.16 -15.49
C TRP A 115 2.78 -10.71 -15.94
N GLN A 116 1.78 -9.97 -16.41
CA GLN A 116 1.93 -8.54 -16.72
C GLN A 116 2.35 -7.77 -15.46
N HIS A 117 3.24 -6.79 -15.60
CA HIS A 117 3.81 -6.02 -14.47
C HIS A 117 4.68 -6.83 -13.48
N THR A 118 5.03 -8.08 -13.80
CA THR A 118 5.98 -8.86 -13.00
C THR A 118 7.27 -8.10 -12.80
N SER A 119 7.72 -8.00 -11.55
CA SER A 119 8.97 -7.35 -11.18
C SER A 119 10.06 -8.39 -10.89
N ILE A 120 11.29 -8.08 -11.30
CA ILE A 120 12.50 -8.79 -10.90
C ILE A 120 13.20 -7.91 -9.88
N LEU A 121 13.12 -8.29 -8.61
CA LEU A 121 13.60 -7.49 -7.48
C LEU A 121 14.30 -8.39 -6.45
N PRO A 122 15.12 -7.82 -5.56
CA PRO A 122 15.69 -8.53 -4.42
C PRO A 122 14.61 -9.20 -3.55
N MET A 123 14.90 -10.39 -2.98
CA MET A 123 13.96 -11.14 -2.14
C MET A 123 13.40 -10.30 -0.98
N PHE A 124 14.22 -9.46 -0.33
CA PHE A 124 13.76 -8.63 0.78
C PHE A 124 12.70 -7.58 0.40
N LEU A 125 12.61 -7.21 -0.88
CA LEU A 125 11.56 -6.35 -1.42
C LEU A 125 10.38 -7.16 -1.98
N LEU A 126 10.64 -8.40 -2.44
CA LEU A 126 9.62 -9.27 -3.01
C LEU A 126 8.91 -10.15 -2.00
N ALA A 127 9.40 -10.33 -0.78
CA ALA A 127 8.77 -11.19 0.21
C ALA A 127 7.39 -10.66 0.63
N GLY A 128 6.61 -11.46 1.34
CA GLY A 128 5.25 -11.10 1.79
C GLY A 128 4.18 -12.09 1.33
N ILE A 129 2.94 -11.81 1.72
CA ILE A 129 1.77 -12.67 1.46
C ILE A 129 0.91 -11.99 0.39
N PRO A 130 0.47 -12.69 -0.68
CA PRO A 130 -0.44 -12.14 -1.66
C PRO A 130 -1.72 -11.63 -1.00
N GLU A 131 -2.29 -10.55 -1.54
CA GLU A 131 -3.39 -9.84 -0.89
C GLU A 131 -4.60 -10.74 -0.56
N ARG A 132 -5.03 -11.59 -1.49
CA ARG A 132 -6.16 -12.50 -1.27
C ARG A 132 -5.87 -13.63 -0.28
N LEU A 133 -4.60 -13.84 0.08
CA LEU A 133 -4.17 -14.86 1.05
C LEU A 133 -3.76 -14.24 2.40
N GLN A 134 -3.67 -12.91 2.48
CA GLN A 134 -3.29 -12.21 3.70
C GLN A 134 -4.49 -11.99 4.62
N ASN A 135 -4.24 -11.90 5.92
CA ASN A 135 -5.26 -11.66 6.93
C ASN A 135 -4.65 -10.94 8.14
N TYR A 136 -3.85 -9.88 7.88
CA TYR A 136 -3.06 -9.24 8.93
C TYR A 136 -3.90 -8.52 10.00
N ALA A 137 -5.14 -8.13 9.69
CA ALA A 137 -6.05 -7.47 10.64
C ALA A 137 -6.65 -8.44 11.70
N ASP A 138 -6.24 -9.72 11.69
CA ASP A 138 -6.76 -10.75 12.59
C ASP A 138 -5.65 -11.30 13.52
N ASN A 139 -5.85 -11.12 14.83
CA ASN A 139 -4.90 -11.54 15.86
C ASN A 139 -4.59 -13.05 15.84
N VAL A 140 -5.55 -13.89 15.44
CA VAL A 140 -5.34 -15.34 15.35
C VAL A 140 -4.38 -15.64 14.20
N SER A 141 -4.55 -14.98 13.06
CA SER A 141 -3.65 -15.11 11.91
C SER A 141 -2.23 -14.65 12.25
N GLN A 142 -2.09 -13.54 12.98
CA GLN A 142 -0.78 -13.06 13.46
C GLN A 142 -0.09 -14.05 14.41
N SER A 143 -0.85 -14.81 15.20
CA SER A 143 -0.30 -15.81 16.12
C SER A 143 0.33 -17.02 15.42
N MET A 144 0.07 -17.19 14.12
CA MET A 144 0.52 -18.33 13.30
C MET A 144 0.13 -19.69 13.91
N MET A 145 -0.95 -19.74 14.68
CA MET A 145 -1.54 -20.98 15.18
C MET A 145 -2.51 -21.54 14.15
N LEU A 146 -2.63 -22.89 14.10
CA LEU A 146 -3.64 -23.53 13.27
C LEU A 146 -5.02 -23.08 13.75
N PRO A 147 -5.83 -22.41 12.90
CA PRO A 147 -7.13 -21.91 13.34
C PRO A 147 -8.09 -23.09 13.55
N SER A 148 -9.01 -22.91 14.50
CA SER A 148 -10.14 -23.81 14.74
C SER A 148 -11.45 -23.11 14.44
N ARG A 149 -12.49 -23.90 14.14
CA ARG A 149 -13.86 -23.41 14.09
C ARG A 149 -14.37 -23.10 15.50
N PRO A 150 -15.29 -22.13 15.67
CA PRO A 150 -16.00 -21.95 16.93
C PRO A 150 -16.77 -23.21 17.32
N GLU A 151 -16.74 -23.59 18.60
CA GLU A 151 -17.45 -24.79 19.09
C GLU A 151 -18.98 -24.66 18.95
N ASN A 152 -19.50 -23.44 19.04
CA ASN A 152 -20.93 -23.13 18.99
C ASN A 152 -21.42 -22.74 17.57
N LEU A 153 -20.69 -23.09 16.51
CA LEU A 153 -21.00 -22.68 15.13
C LEU A 153 -22.41 -23.13 14.67
N GLU A 154 -22.82 -24.34 15.06
CA GLU A 154 -24.13 -24.91 14.72
C GLU A 154 -25.30 -24.24 15.46
N GLU A 155 -25.02 -23.57 16.58
CA GLU A 155 -26.00 -22.87 17.40
C GLU A 155 -26.24 -21.43 16.91
N MET A 156 -25.42 -20.94 15.98
CA MET A 156 -25.52 -19.59 15.42
C MET A 156 -26.62 -19.51 14.35
N ASP A 157 -27.18 -18.31 14.18
CA ASP A 157 -27.98 -17.99 13.00
C ASP A 157 -27.15 -18.07 11.71
N GLU A 158 -27.82 -18.18 10.57
CA GLU A 158 -27.20 -18.39 9.25
C GLU A 158 -26.18 -17.29 8.91
N ALA A 159 -26.55 -16.01 9.08
CA ALA A 159 -25.68 -14.89 8.77
C ALA A 159 -24.39 -14.89 9.60
N ARG A 160 -24.51 -15.15 10.90
CA ARG A 160 -23.36 -15.25 11.81
C ARG A 160 -22.51 -16.48 11.51
N ARG A 161 -23.14 -17.61 11.21
CA ARG A 161 -22.45 -18.85 10.83
C ARG A 161 -21.61 -18.65 9.57
N ASP A 162 -22.18 -18.04 8.54
CA ASP A 162 -21.50 -17.75 7.29
C ASP A 162 -20.31 -16.81 7.49
N SER A 163 -20.48 -15.79 8.34
CA SER A 163 -19.40 -14.88 8.71
C SER A 163 -18.25 -15.60 9.44
N GLU A 164 -18.55 -16.47 10.40
CA GLU A 164 -17.53 -17.24 11.11
C GLU A 164 -16.83 -18.26 10.20
N GLU A 165 -17.55 -18.92 9.29
CA GLU A 165 -16.96 -19.82 8.30
C GLU A 165 -16.05 -19.07 7.33
N TYR A 166 -16.46 -17.88 6.86
CA TYR A 166 -15.62 -17.02 6.02
C TYR A 166 -14.33 -16.64 6.75
N ARG A 167 -14.44 -16.14 7.99
CA ARG A 167 -13.28 -15.78 8.83
C ARG A 167 -12.36 -16.97 9.08
N TYR A 168 -12.92 -18.15 9.35
CA TYR A 168 -12.15 -19.39 9.50
C TYR A 168 -11.37 -19.72 8.23
N ARG A 169 -12.00 -19.63 7.06
CA ARG A 169 -11.33 -19.89 5.76
C ARG A 169 -10.20 -18.90 5.50
N CYS A 170 -10.41 -17.60 5.76
CA CYS A 170 -9.36 -16.58 5.63
C CYS A 170 -8.14 -16.91 6.52
N ARG A 171 -8.37 -17.25 7.80
CA ARG A 171 -7.32 -17.68 8.73
C ARG A 171 -6.59 -18.93 8.23
N LEU A 172 -7.34 -19.92 7.75
CA LEU A 172 -6.80 -21.21 7.33
C LEU A 172 -5.89 -21.06 6.10
N VAL A 173 -6.34 -20.27 5.11
CA VAL A 173 -5.56 -19.96 3.91
C VAL A 173 -4.28 -19.20 4.26
N HIS A 174 -4.38 -18.18 5.13
CA HIS A 174 -3.22 -17.45 5.62
C HIS A 174 -2.21 -18.37 6.32
N TYR A 175 -2.67 -19.18 7.26
CA TYR A 175 -1.85 -20.14 7.99
C TYR A 175 -1.11 -21.11 7.05
N HIS A 176 -1.84 -21.70 6.09
CA HIS A 176 -1.23 -22.63 5.13
C HIS A 176 -0.24 -21.94 4.20
N TYR A 177 -0.50 -20.70 3.78
CA TYR A 177 0.46 -19.94 2.97
C TYR A 177 1.77 -19.73 3.73
N VAL A 178 1.70 -19.24 4.97
CA VAL A 178 2.90 -18.94 5.77
C VAL A 178 3.68 -20.21 6.11
N THR A 179 3.00 -21.25 6.60
CA THR A 179 3.64 -22.52 6.97
C THR A 179 4.22 -23.26 5.76
N SER A 180 3.54 -23.22 4.61
CA SER A 180 4.09 -23.78 3.36
C SER A 180 5.28 -22.96 2.86
N THR A 181 5.24 -21.63 2.95
CA THR A 181 6.37 -20.76 2.59
C THR A 181 7.59 -21.05 3.46
N MET A 182 7.40 -21.19 4.77
CA MET A 182 8.47 -21.59 5.69
C MET A 182 9.14 -22.90 5.28
N LYS A 183 8.36 -23.90 4.85
CA LYS A 183 8.86 -25.22 4.47
C LYS A 183 9.50 -25.26 3.09
N HIS A 184 8.89 -24.58 2.11
CA HIS A 184 9.22 -24.73 0.69
C HIS A 184 10.05 -23.57 0.13
N ASN A 185 10.05 -22.41 0.79
CA ASN A 185 10.81 -21.24 0.40
C ASN A 185 11.39 -20.52 1.65
N PRO A 186 12.39 -21.12 2.32
CA PRO A 186 12.92 -20.60 3.56
C PRO A 186 13.55 -19.20 3.43
N LEU A 187 14.06 -18.82 2.25
CA LEU A 187 14.59 -17.47 2.00
C LEU A 187 13.48 -16.42 1.97
N HIS A 188 12.35 -16.70 1.31
CA HIS A 188 11.17 -15.82 1.36
C HIS A 188 10.67 -15.68 2.78
N TYR A 189 10.55 -16.80 3.51
CA TYR A 189 10.14 -16.76 4.91
C TYR A 189 11.10 -15.94 5.77
N ALA A 190 12.41 -16.10 5.62
CA ALA A 190 13.41 -15.32 6.34
C ALA A 190 13.32 -13.81 6.03
N ALA A 191 13.15 -13.43 4.75
CA ALA A 191 12.94 -12.04 4.36
C ALA A 191 11.64 -11.46 4.94
N PHE A 192 10.56 -12.23 4.93
CA PHE A 192 9.26 -11.81 5.46
C PHE A 192 9.27 -11.65 6.99
N MET A 193 10.03 -12.49 7.70
CA MET A 193 10.14 -12.46 9.15
C MET A 193 11.19 -11.45 9.66
N ASP A 194 11.90 -10.76 8.77
CA ASP A 194 12.84 -9.69 9.16
C ASP A 194 12.08 -8.58 9.91
N PRO A 195 12.51 -8.16 11.12
CA PRO A 195 11.85 -7.08 11.88
C PRO A 195 11.79 -5.72 11.15
N LEU A 196 12.59 -5.54 10.10
CA LEU A 196 12.66 -4.37 9.24
C LEU A 196 11.97 -4.59 7.89
N TYR A 197 11.39 -5.77 7.61
CA TYR A 197 10.70 -6.10 6.36
C TYR A 197 9.72 -5.01 5.92
N ALA A 198 8.77 -4.66 6.80
CA ALA A 198 7.75 -3.66 6.51
C ALA A 198 8.36 -2.28 6.21
N LEU A 199 9.36 -1.87 7.01
CA LEU A 199 10.02 -0.58 6.85
C LEU A 199 10.80 -0.50 5.53
N ARG A 200 11.56 -1.55 5.17
CA ARG A 200 12.30 -1.62 3.90
C ARG A 200 11.34 -1.56 2.71
N GLY A 201 10.25 -2.32 2.77
CA GLY A 201 9.21 -2.34 1.74
C GLY A 201 8.52 -0.98 1.58
N GLN A 202 8.13 -0.34 2.68
CA GLN A 202 7.53 1.00 2.69
C GLN A 202 8.46 2.06 2.11
N LEU A 203 9.72 2.10 2.55
CA LEU A 203 10.70 3.05 2.02
C LEU A 203 10.87 2.89 0.50
N PHE A 204 11.01 1.66 0.02
CA PHE A 204 11.12 1.39 -1.41
C PHE A 204 9.85 1.79 -2.19
N LEU A 205 8.68 1.40 -1.68
CA LEU A 205 7.39 1.71 -2.30
C LEU A 205 7.18 3.22 -2.41
N TYR A 206 7.30 3.95 -1.30
CA TYR A 206 7.01 5.38 -1.24
C TYR A 206 8.08 6.24 -1.93
N ALA A 207 9.33 5.78 -1.99
CA ALA A 207 10.37 6.48 -2.75
C ALA A 207 10.22 6.28 -4.28
N GLY A 208 9.53 5.21 -4.70
CA GLY A 208 9.22 4.95 -6.10
C GLY A 208 7.85 5.45 -6.57
N ALA A 209 7.00 5.90 -5.64
CA ALA A 209 5.62 6.31 -5.90
C ALA A 209 5.57 7.61 -6.75
N PRO A 210 4.61 7.73 -7.68
CA PRO A 210 4.40 8.97 -8.43
C PRO A 210 4.12 10.17 -7.52
N TRP A 211 4.60 11.35 -7.92
CA TRP A 211 4.16 12.60 -7.30
C TRP A 211 2.68 12.86 -7.55
N GLU A 212 1.87 12.70 -6.50
CA GLU A 212 0.41 12.83 -6.52
C GLU A 212 -0.11 13.88 -5.53
N GLY A 213 0.75 14.89 -5.24
CA GLY A 213 0.40 15.96 -4.31
C GLY A 213 0.54 15.58 -2.83
N GLU A 214 1.28 14.53 -2.50
CA GLU A 214 1.51 14.11 -1.11
C GLU A 214 2.93 13.58 -0.89
N SER A 215 3.48 13.80 0.31
CA SER A 215 4.80 13.28 0.69
C SER A 215 4.85 12.65 2.09
N SER A 216 3.71 12.60 2.78
CA SER A 216 3.60 12.18 4.19
C SER A 216 4.06 10.74 4.40
N GLU A 217 3.67 9.80 3.53
CA GLU A 217 4.00 8.38 3.67
C GLU A 217 5.51 8.10 3.64
N LEU A 218 6.23 8.68 2.67
CA LEU A 218 7.69 8.59 2.61
C LEU A 218 8.33 9.26 3.83
N LYS A 219 7.83 10.43 4.24
CA LYS A 219 8.36 11.18 5.38
C LYS A 219 8.20 10.40 6.69
N LEU A 220 7.04 9.79 6.93
CA LEU A 220 6.77 8.93 8.08
C LEU A 220 7.71 7.72 8.11
N ALA A 221 7.90 7.06 6.96
CA ALA A 221 8.85 5.95 6.86
C ALA A 221 10.30 6.39 7.16
N LEU A 222 10.72 7.60 6.72
CA LEU A 222 12.03 8.16 7.04
C LEU A 222 12.18 8.53 8.53
N ILE A 223 11.13 9.08 9.15
CA ILE A 223 11.12 9.36 10.60
C ILE A 223 11.21 8.05 11.40
N GLN A 224 10.44 7.03 11.02
CA GLN A 224 10.53 5.70 11.62
C GLN A 224 11.93 5.11 11.45
N THR A 225 12.55 5.33 10.28
CA THR A 225 13.93 4.91 10.01
C THR A 225 14.93 5.60 10.93
N LYS A 226 14.78 6.90 11.17
CA LYS A 226 15.63 7.62 12.12
C LYS A 226 15.56 7.00 13.52
N ASN A 227 14.36 6.63 13.97
CA ASN A 227 14.14 6.02 15.29
C ASN A 227 14.70 4.59 15.38
N ARG A 228 14.78 3.87 14.27
CA ARG A 228 15.28 2.48 14.18
C ARG A 228 16.63 2.39 13.48
N TRP A 229 17.38 3.49 13.43
CA TRP A 229 18.59 3.58 12.61
C TRP A 229 19.67 2.57 13.01
N ASP A 230 19.84 2.31 14.30
CA ASP A 230 20.84 1.36 14.79
C ASP A 230 20.52 -0.08 14.36
N GLU A 231 19.23 -0.45 14.31
CA GLU A 231 18.79 -1.75 13.79
C GLU A 231 19.13 -1.88 12.30
N LEU A 232 18.91 -0.80 11.54
CA LEU A 232 19.09 -0.73 10.09
C LEU A 232 20.57 -0.72 9.68
N SER A 233 21.36 0.19 10.26
CA SER A 233 22.78 0.41 9.96
C SER A 233 23.72 -0.59 10.66
N GLY A 234 23.23 -1.31 11.67
CA GLY A 234 24.06 -2.12 12.55
C GLY A 234 24.86 -1.32 13.58
N GLY A 235 24.54 -0.04 13.81
CA GLY A 235 25.09 0.80 14.88
C GLY A 235 26.51 1.33 14.65
N VAL A 236 27.02 1.21 13.41
CA VAL A 236 28.41 1.59 13.07
C VAL A 236 28.50 3.01 12.51
N VAL A 237 27.44 3.48 11.86
CA VAL A 237 27.41 4.75 11.13
C VAL A 237 26.36 5.67 11.77
N PRO A 238 26.65 6.97 11.99
CA PRO A 238 25.64 7.91 12.48
C PRO A 238 24.49 8.07 11.49
N CYS A 239 23.29 8.31 12.00
CA CYS A 239 22.10 8.53 11.17
C CYS A 239 22.23 9.84 10.38
N PRO A 240 22.16 9.82 9.04
CA PRO A 240 22.26 11.03 8.23
C PRO A 240 20.94 11.83 8.19
N LEU A 241 19.86 11.31 8.78
CA LEU A 241 18.55 11.92 8.74
C LEU A 241 18.39 12.97 9.84
N GLU A 242 18.11 14.20 9.44
CA GLU A 242 17.80 15.31 10.34
C GLU A 242 16.40 15.87 10.06
N PHE A 243 15.65 16.04 11.15
CA PHE A 243 14.33 16.66 11.21
C PHE A 243 14.35 17.60 12.41
N ASP A 244 13.83 18.81 12.23
CA ASP A 244 13.63 19.71 13.35
C ASP A 244 12.37 19.34 14.14
N ALA A 245 12.23 19.90 15.34
CA ALA A 245 11.13 19.56 16.23
C ALA A 245 9.75 20.02 15.70
N GLN A 246 9.72 21.09 14.92
CA GLN A 246 8.50 21.60 14.31
C GLN A 246 8.04 20.66 13.20
N ASP A 247 8.97 20.24 12.33
CA ASP A 247 8.74 19.30 11.24
C ASP A 247 8.17 17.96 11.74
N LEU A 248 8.67 17.46 12.86
CA LEU A 248 8.15 16.25 13.51
C LEU A 248 6.75 16.45 14.09
N ALA A 249 6.49 17.60 14.74
CA ALA A 249 5.20 17.90 15.34
C ALA A 249 4.10 18.08 14.27
N GLU A 250 4.41 18.80 13.19
CA GLU A 250 3.50 18.99 12.05
C GLU A 250 3.19 17.66 11.35
N THR A 251 4.21 16.82 11.15
CA THR A 251 4.01 15.50 10.53
C THR A 251 3.13 14.60 11.39
N ALA A 252 3.33 14.59 12.72
CA ALA A 252 2.49 13.82 13.64
C ALA A 252 1.05 14.32 13.70
N ALA A 253 0.84 15.64 13.63
CA ALA A 253 -0.49 16.23 13.57
C ALA A 253 -1.22 15.84 12.27
N LEU A 254 -0.52 15.95 11.13
CA LEU A 254 -1.04 15.56 9.81
C LEU A 254 -1.40 14.08 9.75
N GLU A 255 -0.52 13.19 10.24
CA GLU A 255 -0.78 11.75 10.29
C GLU A 255 -2.02 11.41 11.13
N LYS A 256 -2.17 12.06 12.29
CA LYS A 256 -3.34 11.86 13.16
C LYS A 256 -4.63 12.27 12.45
N ASP A 257 -4.62 13.42 11.79
CA ASP A 257 -5.77 13.94 11.06
C ASP A 257 -6.13 13.06 9.86
N MET A 258 -5.15 12.73 9.02
CA MET A 258 -5.34 11.80 7.89
C MET A 258 -5.94 10.48 8.32
N ASN A 259 -5.44 9.88 9.41
CA ASN A 259 -5.98 8.63 9.94
C ASN A 259 -7.44 8.75 10.38
N GLN A 260 -7.87 9.94 10.84
CA GLN A 260 -9.28 10.17 11.18
C GLN A 260 -10.13 10.28 9.90
N VAL A 261 -9.66 11.03 8.90
CA VAL A 261 -10.41 11.21 7.65
C VAL A 261 -10.51 9.90 6.86
N ILE A 262 -9.42 9.14 6.75
CA ILE A 262 -9.42 7.83 6.07
C ILE A 262 -10.40 6.86 6.73
N ARG A 263 -10.43 6.79 8.07
CA ARG A 263 -11.41 5.95 8.77
C ARG A 263 -12.86 6.35 8.48
N GLY A 264 -13.13 7.66 8.41
CA GLY A 264 -14.46 8.16 8.04
C GLY A 264 -14.84 7.79 6.62
N PHE A 265 -13.90 7.93 5.68
CA PHE A 265 -14.07 7.56 4.28
C PHE A 265 -14.32 6.05 4.10
N GLU A 266 -13.50 5.20 4.71
CA GLU A 266 -13.66 3.74 4.68
C GLU A 266 -15.01 3.30 5.29
N LEU A 267 -15.45 3.97 6.36
CA LEU A 267 -16.76 3.71 6.95
C LEU A 267 -17.88 4.03 5.96
N LEU A 268 -17.80 5.17 5.25
CA LEU A 268 -18.79 5.53 4.24
C LEU A 268 -18.77 4.58 3.04
N GLN A 269 -17.60 4.16 2.58
CA GLN A 269 -17.47 3.12 1.55
C GLN A 269 -18.17 1.82 1.97
N ALA A 270 -17.93 1.37 3.20
CA ALA A 270 -18.56 0.15 3.73
C ALA A 270 -20.09 0.27 3.82
N HIS A 271 -20.63 1.43 4.21
CA HIS A 271 -22.08 1.66 4.22
C HIS A 271 -22.68 1.72 2.82
N GLY A 272 -21.94 2.26 1.86
CA GLY A 272 -22.33 2.30 0.45
C GLY A 272 -22.09 1.00 -0.31
N GLY A 273 -21.52 -0.05 0.32
CA GLY A 273 -21.20 -1.31 -0.36
C GLY A 273 -20.06 -1.19 -1.39
N VAL A 274 -19.19 -0.19 -1.25
CA VAL A 274 -18.09 0.08 -2.17
C VAL A 274 -16.84 -0.69 -1.75
N GLY A 275 -16.22 -1.39 -2.70
CA GLY A 275 -14.92 -2.03 -2.51
C GLY A 275 -13.78 -1.01 -2.37
N VAL A 276 -12.61 -1.47 -1.92
CA VAL A 276 -11.43 -0.62 -1.68
C VAL A 276 -11.05 0.22 -2.91
N ASP A 277 -11.17 -0.35 -4.12
CA ASP A 277 -10.86 0.32 -5.39
C ASP A 277 -12.05 1.04 -6.03
N GLY A 278 -13.11 1.31 -5.27
CA GLY A 278 -14.32 1.96 -5.80
C GLY A 278 -15.28 1.03 -6.55
N TRP A 279 -14.99 -0.29 -6.60
CA TRP A 279 -15.83 -1.25 -7.32
C TRP A 279 -17.15 -1.54 -6.61
N VAL A 280 -18.23 -1.68 -7.40
CA VAL A 280 -19.59 -2.00 -6.96
C VAL A 280 -20.18 -3.05 -7.93
N PRO A 281 -20.94 -4.05 -7.45
CA PRO A 281 -21.72 -4.94 -8.31
C PRO A 281 -22.68 -4.17 -9.22
N ALA A 282 -22.88 -4.63 -10.45
CA ALA A 282 -23.71 -3.91 -11.42
C ALA A 282 -25.16 -3.75 -10.95
N GLU A 283 -25.68 -4.75 -10.23
CA GLU A 283 -26.99 -4.76 -9.60
C GLU A 283 -27.16 -3.72 -8.48
N ASP A 284 -26.06 -3.33 -7.82
CA ASP A 284 -26.04 -2.40 -6.69
C ASP A 284 -25.58 -0.99 -7.11
N TYR A 285 -25.23 -0.78 -8.38
CA TYR A 285 -24.68 0.50 -8.85
C TYR A 285 -25.64 1.68 -8.60
N GLU A 286 -26.90 1.55 -9.02
CA GLU A 286 -27.87 2.64 -8.89
C GLU A 286 -28.21 2.97 -7.44
N SER A 287 -28.31 1.96 -6.56
CA SER A 287 -28.56 2.17 -5.13
C SER A 287 -27.35 2.82 -4.44
N THR A 288 -26.15 2.42 -4.82
CA THR A 288 -24.89 2.98 -4.31
C THR A 288 -24.72 4.44 -4.75
N MET A 289 -24.97 4.75 -6.02
CA MET A 289 -24.93 6.13 -6.52
C MET A 289 -25.97 7.01 -5.81
N ALA A 290 -27.19 6.50 -5.58
CA ALA A 290 -28.21 7.21 -4.83
C ALA A 290 -27.79 7.47 -3.38
N PHE A 291 -27.12 6.52 -2.73
CA PHE A 291 -26.57 6.67 -1.38
C PHE A 291 -25.54 7.80 -1.31
N PHE A 292 -24.51 7.80 -2.17
CA PHE A 292 -23.49 8.85 -2.12
C PHE A 292 -24.01 10.23 -2.52
N LYS A 293 -25.02 10.28 -3.40
CA LYS A 293 -25.72 11.51 -3.71
C LYS A 293 -26.45 12.09 -2.49
N ASP A 294 -27.20 11.25 -1.77
CA ASP A 294 -27.89 11.66 -0.53
C ASP A 294 -26.89 12.08 0.56
N VAL A 295 -25.75 11.39 0.68
CA VAL A 295 -24.66 11.78 1.59
C VAL A 295 -24.08 13.16 1.22
N LYS A 296 -23.85 13.43 -0.08
CA LYS A 296 -23.38 14.74 -0.56
C LYS A 296 -24.40 15.84 -0.29
N GLU A 297 -25.67 15.60 -0.58
CA GLU A 297 -26.76 16.57 -0.33
C GLU A 297 -26.90 16.90 1.17
N LYS A 298 -26.75 15.90 2.04
CA LYS A 298 -26.72 16.11 3.49
C LYS A 298 -25.52 16.93 3.94
N ALA A 299 -24.32 16.64 3.41
CA ALA A 299 -23.11 17.41 3.71
C ALA A 299 -23.28 18.89 3.31
N LEU A 300 -23.81 19.16 2.12
CA LEU A 300 -24.11 20.52 1.65
C LEU A 300 -25.17 21.23 2.51
N ALA A 301 -26.19 20.50 2.97
CA ALA A 301 -27.23 21.07 3.83
C ALA A 301 -26.73 21.41 5.25
N THR A 302 -25.64 20.76 5.70
CA THR A 302 -25.01 21.01 7.00
C THR A 302 -23.83 21.97 6.94
N ALA A 303 -23.39 22.37 5.74
CA ALA A 303 -22.27 23.30 5.57
C ALA A 303 -22.56 24.65 6.26
N GLU A 304 -21.58 25.13 7.02
CA GLU A 304 -21.69 26.35 7.84
C GLU A 304 -21.33 27.61 7.05
N SER A 305 -20.72 27.47 5.86
CA SER A 305 -20.22 28.59 5.05
C SER A 305 -20.33 28.33 3.54
N GLU A 306 -20.20 29.40 2.76
CA GLU A 306 -20.11 29.34 1.29
C GLU A 306 -18.80 28.65 0.85
N GLU A 307 -17.70 28.89 1.57
CA GLU A 307 -16.41 28.23 1.35
C GLU A 307 -16.51 26.71 1.53
N GLU A 308 -17.14 26.23 2.61
CA GLU A 308 -17.36 24.80 2.83
C GLU A 308 -18.28 24.17 1.76
N CYS A 309 -19.27 24.93 1.27
CA CYS A 309 -20.09 24.49 0.13
C CYS A 309 -19.25 24.31 -1.14
N GLU A 310 -18.33 25.23 -1.43
CA GLU A 310 -17.42 25.14 -2.57
C GLU A 310 -16.47 23.95 -2.43
N GLU A 311 -15.85 23.77 -1.26
CA GLU A 311 -14.97 22.64 -0.96
C GLU A 311 -15.67 21.28 -1.17
N ILE A 312 -16.90 21.12 -0.66
CA ILE A 312 -17.69 19.88 -0.84
C ILE A 312 -18.02 19.64 -2.31
N ASN A 313 -18.35 20.68 -3.06
CA ASN A 313 -18.71 20.55 -4.47
C ASN A 313 -17.51 20.18 -5.35
N ASP A 314 -16.36 20.81 -5.11
CA ASP A 314 -15.16 20.67 -5.95
C ASP A 314 -14.29 19.47 -5.57
N HIS A 315 -14.44 18.96 -4.36
CA HIS A 315 -13.55 17.93 -3.80
C HIS A 315 -14.28 16.69 -3.30
N TRP A 316 -15.53 16.47 -3.73
CA TRP A 316 -16.25 15.24 -3.37
C TRP A 316 -15.48 13.99 -3.82
N PRO A 317 -15.15 13.04 -2.92
CA PRO A 317 -14.24 11.94 -3.24
C PRO A 317 -14.70 10.99 -4.36
N TRP A 318 -16.00 10.87 -4.57
CA TRP A 318 -16.59 9.94 -5.55
C TRP A 318 -17.01 10.63 -6.87
N ASP A 319 -16.76 11.93 -7.01
CA ASP A 319 -17.04 12.64 -8.26
C ASP A 319 -15.86 12.47 -9.23
N ASP A 320 -16.17 12.37 -10.52
CA ASP A 320 -15.18 12.35 -11.59
C ASP A 320 -14.23 13.55 -11.52
N MET A 321 -12.97 13.32 -11.87
CA MET A 321 -11.95 14.36 -11.86
C MET A 321 -10.97 14.25 -13.03
N ASP A 322 -10.44 15.40 -13.45
CA ASP A 322 -9.36 15.43 -14.41
C ASP A 322 -8.04 15.05 -13.74
N GLU A 323 -7.49 13.91 -14.15
CA GLU A 323 -6.24 13.35 -13.66
C GLU A 323 -5.03 13.69 -14.56
N GLU A 324 -5.21 14.48 -15.64
CA GLU A 324 -4.12 14.84 -16.56
C GLU A 324 -2.95 15.52 -15.83
N ALA A 325 -3.25 16.24 -14.74
CA ALA A 325 -2.25 16.88 -13.90
C ALA A 325 -1.33 15.90 -13.14
N TYR A 326 -1.74 14.64 -12.96
CA TYR A 326 -1.08 13.60 -12.16
C TYR A 326 -0.35 12.54 -13.03
N MET A 327 -0.61 12.54 -14.35
CA MET A 327 -0.04 11.63 -15.36
C MET A 327 1.28 12.15 -15.96
#